data_AF-A0A9W6M420-F1
#
_entry.id   AF-A0A9W6M420-F1
#
_cell.length_a   1.000
_cell.length_b   1.000
_cell.length_c   1.000
_cell.angle_alpha   90.00
_cell.angle_beta   90.00
_cell.angle_gamma   90.00
#
_symmetry.space_group_name_H-M   'P 1'
#
loop_
_entity.id
_entity.type
_entity.pdbx_description
1 polymer ?
#
loop_
_entity_poly.entity_id
_entity_poly.type
_entity_poly.pdbx_seq_one_letter_code
_entity_poly.pdbx_strand_id
1 'polypeptide(L)'
;MNPRIAVAGDRPQPLGSAIDTIAQSGEPTCLLWLIDLSAETSARRVRAELKSRYADMLAHAASLTALRHLIILCLHDESIAERKVHAAGAAFATRLHAELERARGRYVDVAVIDISACRDTRRLLDRVEEAADQPAGPAGSVALTWREIRDRTIHAAAAAAEY
;
A
#
# COMPACT_ATOMS: atom_id res chain seq x y z
N MET A 1 -15.27 9.27 -9.53
CA MET A 1 -15.63 8.12 -10.40
C MET A 1 -15.54 6.90 -9.52
N ASN A 2 -16.64 6.34 -8.98
CA ASN A 2 -16.57 5.42 -7.84
C ASN A 2 -15.41 4.40 -7.93
N PRO A 3 -14.43 4.46 -7.03
CA PRO A 3 -13.21 3.67 -7.14
C PRO A 3 -13.48 2.21 -6.85
N ARG A 4 -13.16 1.33 -7.81
CA ARG A 4 -13.34 -0.11 -7.62
C ARG A 4 -12.10 -0.68 -6.93
N ILE A 5 -12.24 -0.96 -5.64
CA ILE A 5 -11.15 -1.46 -4.79
C ILE A 5 -11.24 -2.99 -4.68
N ALA A 6 -10.17 -3.69 -5.04
CA ALA A 6 -9.95 -5.07 -4.65
C ALA A 6 -9.06 -5.14 -3.41
N VAL A 7 -9.30 -6.11 -2.53
CA VAL A 7 -8.54 -6.31 -1.28
C VAL A 7 -7.88 -7.68 -1.29
N ALA A 8 -6.57 -7.73 -1.07
CA ALA A 8 -5.77 -8.96 -1.01
C ALA A 8 -4.74 -8.91 0.13
N GLY A 9 -3.97 -9.99 0.28
CA GLY A 9 -2.97 -10.13 1.34
C GLY A 9 -3.57 -10.59 2.68
N ASP A 10 -2.92 -10.20 3.76
CA ASP A 10 -3.24 -10.67 5.11
C ASP A 10 -4.59 -10.13 5.62
N ARG A 11 -5.07 -10.70 6.73
CA ARG A 11 -6.27 -10.23 7.44
C ARG A 11 -5.98 -10.03 8.93
N PRO A 12 -5.08 -9.10 9.30
CA PRO A 12 -4.78 -8.82 10.69
C PRO A 12 -6.01 -8.24 11.39
N GLN A 13 -6.35 -8.78 12.55
CA GLN A 13 -7.41 -8.23 13.40
C GLN A 13 -6.88 -6.99 14.14
N PRO A 14 -7.69 -5.92 14.32
CA PRO A 14 -9.10 -5.79 13.95
C PRO A 14 -9.36 -5.25 12.54
N LEU A 15 -8.32 -4.99 11.74
CA LEU A 15 -8.44 -4.27 10.46
C LEU A 15 -9.15 -5.08 9.36
N GLY A 16 -8.99 -6.40 9.37
CA GLY A 16 -9.47 -7.27 8.29
C GLY A 16 -10.93 -7.05 7.93
N SER A 17 -11.83 -7.07 8.92
CA SER A 17 -13.28 -6.93 8.68
C SER A 17 -13.67 -5.53 8.21
N ALA A 18 -13.03 -4.48 8.74
CA ALA A 18 -13.29 -3.11 8.33
C ALA A 18 -12.83 -2.87 6.89
N ILE A 19 -11.70 -3.44 6.49
CA ILE A 19 -11.17 -3.29 5.14
C ILE A 19 -12.01 -4.04 4.10
N ASP A 20 -12.56 -5.20 4.46
CA ASP A 20 -13.44 -5.92 3.53
C ASP A 20 -14.71 -5.09 3.18
N THR A 21 -15.08 -4.08 3.99
CA THR A 21 -16.22 -3.18 3.69
C THR A 21 -16.00 -2.22 2.53
N ILE A 22 -14.74 -1.88 2.22
CA ILE A 22 -14.41 -1.00 1.08
C ILE A 22 -14.17 -1.78 -0.22
N ALA A 23 -14.19 -3.12 -0.16
CA ALA A 23 -14.08 -3.95 -1.33
C ALA A 23 -15.32 -3.76 -2.23
N GLN A 24 -15.09 -3.52 -3.52
CA GLN A 24 -16.16 -3.24 -4.47
C GLN A 24 -16.08 -4.19 -5.67
N SER A 25 -17.25 -4.58 -6.18
CA SER A 25 -17.35 -5.46 -7.36
C SER A 25 -17.03 -4.71 -8.66
N GLY A 26 -16.60 -5.47 -9.67
CA GLY A 26 -16.24 -4.97 -10.99
C GLY A 26 -14.74 -5.01 -11.25
N GLU A 27 -14.29 -4.39 -12.35
CA GLU A 27 -12.88 -4.38 -12.73
C GLU A 27 -12.08 -3.40 -11.85
N PRO A 28 -11.16 -3.88 -10.97
CA PRO A 28 -10.53 -3.02 -9.97
C PRO A 28 -9.62 -1.97 -10.59
N THR A 29 -9.76 -0.72 -10.15
CA THR A 29 -8.82 0.38 -10.46
C THR A 29 -7.82 0.61 -9.33
N CYS A 30 -8.10 0.09 -8.13
CA CYS A 30 -7.20 0.12 -6.99
C CYS A 30 -7.09 -1.29 -6.39
N LEU A 31 -5.87 -1.70 -6.07
CA LEU A 31 -5.59 -2.90 -5.28
C LEU A 31 -5.08 -2.46 -3.92
N LEU A 32 -5.80 -2.84 -2.88
CA LEU A 32 -5.35 -2.72 -1.50
C LEU A 32 -4.75 -4.04 -1.04
N TRP A 33 -3.48 -4.03 -0.66
CA TRP A 33 -2.77 -5.21 -0.19
C TRP A 33 -2.38 -5.06 1.27
N LEU A 34 -2.75 -6.02 2.11
CA LEU A 34 -2.36 -6.02 3.52
C LEU A 34 -1.16 -6.93 3.77
N ILE A 35 -0.24 -6.44 4.58
CA ILE A 35 0.93 -7.18 5.03
C ILE A 35 1.05 -7.02 6.55
N ASP A 36 0.91 -8.12 7.26
CA ASP A 36 1.20 -8.23 8.68
C ASP A 36 2.63 -8.72 8.87
N LEU A 37 3.51 -7.81 9.29
CA LEU A 37 4.90 -8.07 9.64
C LEU A 37 5.09 -8.05 11.17
N SER A 38 4.00 -8.08 11.95
CA SER A 38 4.08 -7.97 13.41
C SER A 38 4.77 -9.16 14.07
N ALA A 39 4.84 -10.30 13.39
CA ALA A 39 5.61 -11.46 13.84
C ALA A 39 7.14 -11.27 13.69
N GLU A 40 7.57 -10.27 12.90
CA GLU A 40 8.97 -10.05 12.62
C GLU A 40 9.64 -9.19 13.68
N THR A 41 10.80 -9.63 14.16
CA THR A 41 11.53 -8.99 15.27
C THR A 41 12.73 -8.17 14.82
N SER A 42 12.97 -8.07 13.50
CA SER A 42 14.09 -7.28 12.99
C SER A 42 13.82 -6.73 11.58
N ALA A 43 14.43 -5.58 11.28
CA ALA A 43 14.37 -4.99 9.93
C ALA A 43 14.91 -5.92 8.83
N ARG A 44 15.85 -6.81 9.14
CA ARG A 44 16.35 -7.81 8.18
C ARG A 44 15.23 -8.80 7.82
N ARG A 45 14.48 -9.26 8.82
CA ARG A 45 13.36 -10.18 8.63
C ARG A 45 12.21 -9.52 7.89
N VAL A 46 11.85 -8.28 8.26
CA VAL A 46 10.89 -7.45 7.50
C VAL A 46 11.24 -7.38 6.01
N ARG A 47 12.51 -7.08 5.67
CA ARG A 47 12.94 -7.05 4.26
C ARG A 47 12.84 -8.40 3.58
N ALA A 48 13.19 -9.48 4.28
CA ALA A 48 13.10 -10.82 3.75
C ALA A 48 11.64 -11.21 3.48
N GLU A 49 10.73 -10.80 4.36
CA GLU A 49 9.30 -11.11 4.25
C GLU A 49 8.59 -10.25 3.18
N LEU A 50 8.92 -8.97 3.05
CA LEU A 50 8.48 -8.18 1.89
C LEU A 50 8.96 -8.83 0.59
N LYS A 51 10.22 -9.30 0.56
CA LYS A 51 10.78 -9.97 -0.62
C LYS A 51 10.10 -11.31 -0.91
N SER A 52 9.70 -12.09 0.10
CA SER A 52 9.02 -13.38 -0.11
C SER A 52 7.65 -13.17 -0.78
N ARG A 53 6.94 -12.10 -0.42
CA ARG A 53 5.61 -11.74 -0.94
C ARG A 53 5.63 -11.05 -2.31
N TYR A 54 6.81 -10.63 -2.76
CA TYR A 54 6.98 -9.83 -3.96
C TYR A 54 6.35 -10.47 -5.20
N ALA A 55 6.64 -11.75 -5.44
CA ALA A 55 6.24 -12.43 -6.67
C ALA A 55 4.71 -12.57 -6.75
N ASP A 56 4.08 -12.97 -5.66
CA ASP A 56 2.63 -13.17 -5.59
C ASP A 56 1.88 -11.84 -5.77
N MET A 57 2.36 -10.78 -5.12
CA MET A 57 1.77 -9.46 -5.23
C MET A 57 1.90 -8.89 -6.65
N LEU A 58 3.09 -9.02 -7.26
CA LEU A 58 3.30 -8.59 -8.63
C LEU A 58 2.40 -9.36 -9.61
N ALA A 59 2.33 -10.68 -9.48
CA ALA A 59 1.48 -11.52 -10.34
C ALA A 59 0.00 -11.14 -10.21
N HIS A 60 -0.48 -10.93 -8.98
CA HIS A 60 -1.86 -10.53 -8.75
C HIS A 60 -2.14 -9.14 -9.31
N ALA A 61 -1.31 -8.14 -8.98
CA ALA A 61 -1.46 -6.78 -9.50
C ALA A 61 -1.39 -6.72 -11.04
N ALA A 62 -0.49 -7.50 -11.65
CA ALA A 62 -0.35 -7.57 -13.11
C ALA A 62 -1.57 -8.18 -13.81
N SER A 63 -2.36 -9.02 -13.12
CA SER A 63 -3.60 -9.60 -13.67
C SER A 63 -4.77 -8.61 -13.73
N LEU A 64 -4.66 -7.46 -13.05
CA LEU A 64 -5.72 -6.44 -12.99
C LEU A 64 -5.53 -5.40 -14.10
N THR A 65 -6.25 -5.57 -15.21
CA THR A 65 -6.09 -4.78 -16.44
C THR A 65 -6.39 -3.29 -16.28
N ALA A 66 -7.33 -2.90 -15.43
CA ALA A 66 -7.66 -1.49 -15.15
C ALA A 66 -6.93 -0.89 -13.93
N LEU A 67 -6.02 -1.63 -13.29
CA LEU A 67 -5.33 -1.17 -12.10
C LEU A 67 -4.54 0.13 -12.36
N ARG A 68 -4.75 1.12 -11.49
CA ARG A 68 -4.10 2.43 -11.48
C ARG A 68 -3.31 2.65 -10.19
N HIS A 69 -3.79 2.10 -9.09
CA HIS A 69 -3.24 2.29 -7.75
C HIS A 69 -2.99 0.95 -7.07
N LEU A 70 -1.80 0.75 -6.54
CA LEU A 70 -1.45 -0.33 -5.62
C LEU A 70 -1.11 0.29 -4.26
N ILE A 71 -2.01 0.16 -3.30
CA ILE A 71 -1.83 0.62 -1.93
C ILE A 71 -1.50 -0.59 -1.07
N ILE A 72 -0.36 -0.57 -0.40
CA ILE A 72 0.13 -1.64 0.45
C ILE A 72 0.12 -1.13 1.88
N LEU A 73 -0.72 -1.71 2.73
CA LEU A 73 -0.78 -1.38 4.15
C LEU A 73 0.07 -2.38 4.92
N CYS A 74 1.05 -1.88 5.66
CA CYS A 74 1.97 -2.68 6.45
C CYS A 74 1.75 -2.44 7.94
N LEU A 75 1.62 -3.52 8.70
CA LEU A 75 1.77 -3.52 10.16
C LEU A 75 3.12 -4.13 10.52
N HIS A 76 3.79 -3.59 11.53
CA HIS A 76 5.02 -4.16 12.07
C HIS A 76 5.06 -4.01 13.59
N ASP A 77 5.95 -4.78 14.22
CA ASP A 77 6.19 -4.70 15.66
C ASP A 77 6.86 -3.38 16.06
N GLU A 78 6.36 -2.73 17.11
CA GLU A 78 6.84 -1.42 17.57
C GLU A 78 8.31 -1.41 18.02
N SER A 79 8.92 -2.58 18.30
CA SER A 79 10.35 -2.69 18.61
C SER A 79 11.26 -2.44 17.41
N ILE A 80 10.73 -2.54 16.18
CA ILE A 80 11.49 -2.24 14.97
C ILE A 80 11.39 -0.74 14.69
N ALA A 81 12.55 -0.09 14.55
CA ALA A 81 12.60 1.32 14.20
C ALA A 81 11.87 1.61 12.87
N GLU A 82 10.82 2.44 12.93
CA GLU A 82 9.96 2.87 11.82
C GLU A 82 10.77 3.25 10.56
N ARG A 83 11.85 4.03 10.71
CA ARG A 83 12.72 4.41 9.57
C ARG A 83 13.27 3.22 8.77
N LYS A 84 13.53 2.09 9.43
CA LYS A 84 14.10 0.90 8.78
C LYS A 84 13.03 0.14 7.99
N VAL A 85 11.80 0.13 8.50
CA VAL A 85 10.62 -0.42 7.82
C VAL A 85 10.26 0.47 6.64
N HIS A 86 10.21 1.79 6.85
CA HIS A 86 10.01 2.78 5.80
C HIS A 86 11.00 2.63 4.65
N ALA A 87 12.31 2.56 4.92
CA ALA A 87 13.32 2.35 3.88
C ALA A 87 13.15 1.02 3.13
N ALA A 88 12.67 -0.04 3.80
CA ALA A 88 12.36 -1.31 3.16
C ALA A 88 11.11 -1.20 2.27
N GLY A 89 10.07 -0.52 2.75
CA GLY A 89 8.86 -0.20 2.02
C GLY A 89 9.12 0.65 0.78
N ALA A 90 9.98 1.66 0.87
CA ALA A 90 10.35 2.52 -0.26
C ALA A 90 11.01 1.71 -1.38
N ALA A 91 12.04 0.92 -1.04
CA ALA A 91 12.72 0.05 -2.00
C ALA A 91 11.76 -0.98 -2.63
N PHE A 92 10.80 -1.47 -1.84
CA PHE A 92 9.77 -2.40 -2.31
C PHE A 92 8.78 -1.75 -3.27
N ALA A 93 8.27 -0.56 -2.93
CA ALA A 93 7.35 0.24 -3.74
C ALA A 93 7.97 0.58 -5.10
N THR A 94 9.21 1.11 -5.11
CA THR A 94 9.93 1.46 -6.34
C THR A 94 10.12 0.26 -7.25
N ARG A 95 10.45 -0.90 -6.67
CA ARG A 95 10.64 -2.12 -7.46
C ARG A 95 9.32 -2.61 -8.09
N LEU A 96 8.24 -2.63 -7.32
CA LEU A 96 6.92 -3.02 -7.82
C LEU A 96 6.42 -2.07 -8.91
N HIS A 97 6.56 -0.77 -8.70
CA HIS A 97 6.21 0.25 -9.68
C HIS A 97 6.93 0.00 -11.01
N ALA A 98 8.25 -0.16 -10.97
CA ALA A 98 9.06 -0.38 -12.16
C ALA A 98 8.68 -1.67 -12.92
N GLU A 99 8.41 -2.78 -12.22
CA GLU A 99 7.98 -4.02 -12.89
C GLU A 99 6.55 -3.93 -13.44
N LEU A 100 5.64 -3.28 -12.73
CA LEU A 100 4.26 -3.10 -13.19
C LEU A 100 4.22 -2.21 -14.44
N GLU A 101 5.02 -1.15 -14.46
CA GLU A 101 5.17 -0.28 -15.63
C GLU A 101 5.73 -1.06 -16.83
N ARG A 102 6.79 -1.87 -16.63
CA ARG A 102 7.36 -2.73 -17.68
C ARG A 102 6.36 -3.76 -18.20
N ALA A 103 5.62 -4.41 -17.31
CA ALA A 103 4.68 -5.47 -17.68
C ALA A 103 3.45 -4.93 -18.42
N ARG A 104 3.00 -3.71 -18.10
CA ARG A 104 1.70 -3.17 -18.57
C ARG A 104 1.82 -2.02 -19.56
N GLY A 105 3.00 -1.40 -19.68
CA GLY A 105 3.21 -0.22 -20.52
C GLY A 105 2.37 0.99 -20.10
N ARG A 106 1.97 1.06 -18.82
CA ARG A 106 1.14 2.12 -18.24
C ARG A 106 1.59 2.40 -16.80
N TYR A 107 1.45 3.66 -16.37
CA TYR A 107 1.75 4.07 -15.00
C TYR A 107 0.79 3.44 -14.00
N VAL A 108 1.36 2.90 -12.91
CA VAL A 108 0.65 2.41 -11.73
C VAL A 108 1.30 3.06 -10.51
N ASP A 109 0.55 3.83 -9.75
CA ASP A 109 1.06 4.41 -8.50
C ASP A 109 1.16 3.31 -7.44
N VAL A 110 2.31 3.20 -6.80
CA VAL A 110 2.55 2.22 -5.71
C VAL A 110 2.85 2.95 -4.41
N ALA A 111 1.97 2.84 -3.43
CA ALA A 111 2.16 3.42 -2.10
C ALA A 111 2.30 2.31 -1.06
N VAL A 112 3.41 2.29 -0.32
CA VAL A 112 3.56 1.47 0.89
C VAL A 112 3.32 2.35 2.11
N ILE A 113 2.38 1.97 2.97
CA ILE A 113 1.94 2.77 4.10
C ILE A 113 2.10 1.97 5.38
N ASP A 114 2.97 2.43 6.26
CA ASP A 114 3.09 1.90 7.61
C ASP A 114 1.92 2.39 8.47
N ILE A 115 1.07 1.45 8.88
CA ILE A 115 -0.13 1.70 9.67
C ILE A 115 -0.01 1.17 11.10
N SER A 116 1.19 0.84 11.57
CA SER A 116 1.44 0.29 12.92
C SER A 116 1.00 1.25 14.04
N ALA A 117 1.13 2.56 13.79
CA ALA A 117 0.65 3.61 14.68
C ALA A 117 -0.83 4.01 14.45
N CYS A 118 -1.54 3.37 13.54
CA CYS A 118 -2.94 3.67 13.26
C CYS A 118 -3.84 3.16 14.39
N ARG A 119 -4.74 4.04 14.85
CA ARG A 119 -5.78 3.72 15.84
C ARG A 119 -7.19 4.12 15.35
N ASP A 120 -7.27 4.82 14.23
CA ASP A 120 -8.51 5.28 13.60
C ASP A 120 -8.67 4.59 12.24
N THR A 121 -9.21 3.37 12.28
CA THR A 121 -9.41 2.55 11.08
C THR A 121 -10.34 3.23 10.08
N ARG A 122 -11.38 3.94 10.54
CA ARG A 122 -12.32 4.61 9.64
C ARG A 122 -11.59 5.67 8.82
N ARG A 123 -10.80 6.53 9.47
CA ARG A 123 -10.02 7.55 8.76
C ARG A 123 -8.99 6.93 7.82
N LEU A 124 -8.40 5.80 8.17
CA LEU A 124 -7.52 5.07 7.26
C LEU A 124 -8.26 4.63 5.98
N LEU A 125 -9.47 4.09 6.12
CA LEU A 125 -10.31 3.72 4.98
C LEU A 125 -10.68 4.94 4.14
N ASP A 126 -11.07 6.06 4.77
CA ASP A 126 -11.34 7.32 4.07
C ASP A 126 -10.14 7.75 3.21
N ARG A 127 -8.90 7.65 3.74
CA ARG A 127 -7.67 7.97 2.99
C ARG A 127 -7.43 7.03 1.80
N VAL A 128 -7.74 5.74 1.95
CA VAL A 128 -7.62 4.75 0.87
C VAL A 128 -8.65 5.02 -0.22
N GLU A 129 -9.90 5.28 0.13
CA GLU A 129 -10.97 5.60 -0.83
C GLU A 129 -10.67 6.90 -1.57
N GLU A 130 -10.23 7.94 -0.86
CA GLU A 130 -9.80 9.21 -1.47
C GLU A 130 -8.67 9.01 -2.49
N ALA A 131 -7.68 8.17 -2.18
CA ALA A 131 -6.60 7.87 -3.10
C ALA A 131 -7.10 7.07 -4.31
N ALA A 132 -7.97 6.09 -4.09
CA ALA A 132 -8.49 5.24 -5.15
C ALA A 132 -9.35 6.01 -6.17
N ASP A 133 -10.04 7.08 -5.75
CA ASP A 133 -10.90 7.93 -6.62
C ASP A 133 -10.11 8.92 -7.50
N GLN A 134 -8.83 9.16 -7.16
CA GLN A 134 -7.98 10.04 -7.96
C GLN A 134 -7.47 9.32 -9.23
N PRO A 135 -7.21 10.05 -10.33
CA PRO A 135 -6.37 9.54 -11.41
C PRO A 135 -4.99 9.13 -10.88
N ALA A 136 -4.35 8.15 -11.51
CA ALA A 136 -2.92 7.91 -11.27
C ALA A 136 -2.15 9.20 -11.60
N GLY A 137 -1.33 9.64 -10.65
CA GLY A 137 -0.51 10.83 -10.73
C GLY A 137 0.93 10.54 -11.17
N PRO A 138 1.79 11.56 -11.15
CA PRO A 138 3.22 11.39 -11.44
C PRO A 138 4.03 10.80 -10.27
N ALA A 139 3.40 10.53 -9.12
CA ALA A 139 4.10 10.12 -7.89
C ALA A 139 4.85 8.79 -8.06
N GLY A 140 4.32 7.85 -8.87
CA GLY A 140 4.99 6.63 -9.29
C GLY A 140 5.14 5.60 -8.17
N SER A 141 6.01 5.87 -7.19
CA SER A 141 6.20 5.03 -6.01
C SER A 141 6.55 5.82 -4.76
N VAL A 142 5.94 5.50 -3.62
CA VAL A 142 6.22 6.16 -2.34
C VAL A 142 6.13 5.19 -1.16
N ALA A 143 6.87 5.48 -0.09
CA ALA A 143 6.61 4.93 1.23
C ALA A 143 6.23 6.05 2.19
N LEU A 144 5.17 5.83 2.97
CA LEU A 144 4.59 6.77 3.90
C LEU A 144 4.29 6.07 5.23
N THR A 145 4.09 6.87 6.26
CA THR A 145 3.62 6.46 7.58
C THR A 145 2.20 6.95 7.81
N TRP A 146 1.49 6.32 8.74
CA TRP A 146 0.18 6.78 9.19
C TRP A 146 0.21 8.25 9.62
N ARG A 147 1.28 8.70 10.28
CA ARG A 147 1.42 10.10 10.73
C ARG A 147 1.40 11.08 9.58
N GLU A 148 2.00 10.71 8.45
CA GLU A 148 2.06 11.57 7.25
C GLU A 148 0.73 11.70 6.55
N ILE A 149 -0.11 10.66 6.57
CA ILE A 149 -1.42 10.64 5.88
C ILE A 149 -2.62 10.88 6.81
N ARG A 150 -2.41 11.02 8.13
CA ARG A 150 -3.52 11.19 9.08
C ARG A 150 -4.36 12.43 8.78
N ASP A 151 -3.68 13.53 8.44
CA ASP A 151 -4.29 14.86 8.31
C ASP A 151 -4.26 15.39 6.85
N ARG A 152 -3.92 14.55 5.87
CA ARG A 152 -3.89 14.89 4.43
C ARG A 152 -4.08 13.64 3.57
N THR A 153 -4.40 13.82 2.29
CA THR A 153 -4.55 12.70 1.35
C THR A 153 -3.21 11.98 1.11
N ILE A 154 -3.25 10.71 0.68
CA ILE A 154 -2.04 9.94 0.31
C ILE A 154 -1.26 10.68 -0.78
N HIS A 155 -1.94 11.20 -1.80
CA HIS A 155 -1.33 11.97 -2.88
C HIS A 155 -0.63 13.25 -2.39
N ALA A 156 -1.27 13.99 -1.48
CA ALA A 156 -0.66 15.20 -0.90
C ALA A 156 0.55 14.88 -0.01
N ALA A 157 0.53 13.75 0.68
CA ALA A 157 1.69 13.26 1.43
C ALA A 157 2.81 12.82 0.48
N ALA A 158 2.49 12.10 -0.59
CA ALA A 158 3.44 11.66 -1.59
C ALA A 158 4.18 12.83 -2.25
N ALA A 159 3.44 13.85 -2.70
CA ALA A 159 4.03 15.06 -3.28
C ALA A 159 4.95 15.82 -2.30
N ALA A 160 4.72 15.71 -0.99
CA ALA A 160 5.57 16.33 0.02
C ALA A 160 6.83 15.51 0.34
N ALA A 161 6.85 14.22 0.02
CA ALA A 161 7.98 13.32 0.25
C ALA A 161 9.03 13.37 -0.89
N GLU A 162 8.69 13.98 -2.02
CA GLU A 162 9.58 14.16 -3.18
C GLU A 162 10.53 15.37 -3.05
N TYR A 163 10.43 16.15 -1.96
CA TYR A 163 11.25 17.34 -1.66
C TYR A 163 11.98 17.21 -0.32
#